data_AF-A0A377FV74-F1
#
_entry.id   AF-A0A377FV74-F1
#
_cell.length_a   1.000
_cell.length_b   1.000
_cell.length_c   1.000
_cell.angle_alpha   90.00
_cell.angle_beta   90.00
_cell.angle_gamma   90.00
#
_symmetry.space_group_name_H-M   'P 1'
#
loop_
_entity.id
_entity.type
_entity.pdbx_description
1 polymer ?
#
loop_
_entity_poly.entity_id
_entity_poly.type
_entity_poly.pdbx_seq_one_letter_code
_entity_poly.pdbx_strand_id
1 'polypeptide(L)'
;MFEKMVRYGWNVLSGLVVLACSLWLSGPGIAETDTPDYRWYFMLWFLLWTIGFLLQFKQRTKSMGLVLTFIPTLYYLLLVLRAMELF
;
A
#
# COMPACT_ATOMS: atom_id res chain seq x y z
N MET A 1 -3.28 -6.28 25.01
CA MET A 1 -2.96 -4.88 24.63
C MET A 1 -1.92 -4.82 23.52
N PHE A 2 -0.80 -5.53 23.66
CA PHE A 2 0.29 -5.57 22.69
C PHE A 2 -0.13 -5.86 21.24
N GLU A 3 -0.91 -6.92 21.00
CA GLU A 3 -1.39 -7.27 19.64
C GLU A 3 -2.17 -6.14 18.96
N LYS A 4 -2.97 -5.39 19.72
CA LYS A 4 -3.72 -4.25 19.18
C LYS A 4 -2.77 -3.12 18.79
N MET A 5 -1.79 -2.80 19.63
CA MET A 5 -0.77 -1.78 19.34
C MET A 5 0.04 -2.14 18.09
N VAL A 6 0.52 -3.38 17.99
CA VAL A 6 1.27 -3.87 16.83
C VAL A 6 0.45 -3.75 15.56
N ARG A 7 -0.82 -4.17 15.57
CA ARG A 7 -1.70 -4.07 14.39
C ARG A 7 -1.96 -2.62 13.97
N TYR A 8 -2.24 -1.74 14.92
CA TYR A 8 -2.46 -0.32 14.60
C TYR A 8 -1.19 0.34 14.09
N GLY A 9 -0.04 0.08 14.73
CA GLY A 9 1.26 0.56 14.24
C GLY A 9 1.56 0.04 12.83
N TRP A 10 1.33 -1.25 12.57
CA TRP A 10 1.47 -1.84 11.25
C TRP A 10 0.57 -1.17 10.21
N ASN A 11 -0.71 -0.94 10.51
CA ASN A 11 -1.62 -0.28 9.58
C ASN A 11 -1.21 1.17 9.30
N VAL A 12 -0.77 1.92 10.31
CA VAL A 12 -0.29 3.29 10.09
C VAL A 12 0.95 3.30 9.19
N LEU A 13 1.96 2.48 9.52
CA LEU A 13 3.20 2.39 8.74
C LEU A 13 2.94 1.90 7.32
N SER A 14 2.28 0.76 7.16
CA SER A 14 1.98 0.19 5.85
C SER A 14 1.06 1.07 5.02
N GLY A 15 0.08 1.73 5.63
CA GLY A 15 -0.82 2.66 4.95
C GLY A 15 -0.10 3.87 4.40
N LEU A 16 0.81 4.47 5.17
CA LEU A 16 1.66 5.58 4.71
C LEU A 16 2.54 5.16 3.53
N VAL A 17 3.19 3.99 3.62
CA VAL A 17 4.04 3.46 2.53
C VAL A 17 3.21 3.20 1.27
N VAL A 18 2.09 2.49 1.39
CA VAL A 18 1.22 2.16 0.26
C VAL A 18 0.66 3.42 -0.39
N LEU A 19 0.26 4.42 0.39
CA LEU A 19 -0.22 5.71 -0.12
C LEU A 19 0.89 6.45 -0.88
N ALA A 20 2.06 6.60 -0.27
CA ALA A 20 3.18 7.31 -0.87
C ALA A 20 3.62 6.65 -2.18
N CYS A 21 3.78 5.33 -2.21
CA CYS A 21 4.14 4.60 -3.44
C CYS A 21 3.04 4.70 -4.51
N SER A 22 1.76 4.61 -4.13
CA SER A 22 0.66 4.71 -5.09
C SER A 22 0.61 6.09 -5.73
N LEU A 23 0.77 7.16 -4.95
CA LEU A 23 0.83 8.53 -5.46
C LEU A 23 2.05 8.74 -6.36
N TRP A 24 3.21 8.29 -5.92
CA TRP A 24 4.47 8.43 -6.66
C TRP A 24 4.41 7.74 -8.03
N LEU A 25 3.88 6.52 -8.09
CA LEU A 25 3.83 5.73 -9.32
C LEU A 25 2.65 6.08 -10.22
N SER A 26 1.59 6.70 -9.70
CA SER A 26 0.45 7.14 -10.51
C SER A 26 0.69 8.45 -11.25
N GLY A 27 1.51 9.35 -10.72
CA GLY A 27 1.82 10.62 -11.36
C GLY A 27 2.85 10.49 -12.50
N PRO A 28 2.84 11.41 -13.47
CA PRO A 28 3.98 11.60 -14.37
C PRO A 28 5.20 12.00 -13.53
N GLY A 29 6.40 11.52 -13.92
CA GLY A 29 7.63 11.95 -13.27
C GLY A 29 7.73 13.46 -13.28
N ILE A 30 8.03 14.07 -12.13
CA ILE A 30 7.93 15.53 -11.87
C ILE A 30 8.82 16.38 -12.82
N ALA A 31 9.66 15.77 -13.66
CA ALA A 31 10.63 16.49 -14.49
C ALA A 31 10.89 15.95 -15.91
N GLU A 32 10.20 14.93 -16.42
CA GLU A 32 10.75 14.14 -17.56
C GLU A 32 9.87 13.96 -18.81
N THR A 33 8.69 14.57 -18.94
CA THR A 33 7.86 14.26 -20.14
C THR A 33 6.95 15.40 -20.60
N ASP A 34 7.10 15.82 -21.86
CA ASP A 34 6.21 16.76 -22.56
C ASP A 34 4.78 16.19 -22.73
N THR A 35 4.65 14.85 -22.69
CA THR A 35 3.39 14.13 -22.67
C THR A 35 3.23 13.38 -21.35
N PRO A 36 2.50 13.92 -20.37
CA PRO A 36 2.35 13.25 -19.07
C PRO A 36 1.57 11.95 -19.21
N ASP A 37 2.23 10.82 -18.91
CA ASP A 37 1.59 9.50 -18.84
C ASP A 37 1.20 9.19 -17.39
N TYR A 38 -0.12 9.07 -17.15
CA TYR A 38 -0.66 8.81 -15.83
C TYR A 38 -1.02 7.34 -15.65
N ARG A 39 -0.41 6.72 -14.64
CA ARG A 39 -0.62 5.31 -14.31
C ARG A 39 -1.55 5.17 -13.11
N TRP A 40 -2.78 5.68 -13.25
CA TRP A 40 -3.79 5.74 -12.18
C TRP A 40 -4.12 4.38 -11.55
N TYR A 41 -3.87 3.27 -12.26
CA TYR A 41 -4.11 1.92 -11.73
C TYR A 41 -3.29 1.62 -10.46
N PHE A 42 -2.17 2.32 -10.19
CA PHE A 42 -1.45 2.16 -8.92
C PHE A 42 -2.29 2.61 -7.71
N MET A 43 -3.26 3.52 -7.88
CA MET A 43 -4.20 3.88 -6.82
C MET A 43 -5.15 2.73 -6.42
N LEU A 44 -5.32 1.71 -7.27
CA LEU A 44 -6.10 0.53 -6.91
C LEU A 44 -5.46 -0.26 -5.77
N TRP A 45 -4.13 -0.21 -5.63
CA TRP A 45 -3.43 -0.82 -4.49
C TRP A 45 -3.75 -0.11 -3.18
N PHE A 46 -3.79 1.22 -3.19
CA PHE A 46 -4.23 1.99 -2.03
C PHE A 46 -5.71 1.77 -1.71
N LEU A 47 -6.57 1.66 -2.71
CA LEU A 47 -7.97 1.32 -2.53
C LEU A 47 -8.14 -0.07 -1.88
N LEU A 48 -7.43 -1.08 -2.39
CA LEU A 48 -7.43 -2.44 -1.85
C LEU A 48 -6.95 -2.45 -0.38
N TRP A 49 -5.87 -1.71 -0.10
CA TRP A 49 -5.37 -1.54 1.26
C TRP A 49 -6.42 -0.90 2.17
N THR A 50 -7.09 0.16 1.71
CA THR A 50 -8.13 0.87 2.46
C THR A 50 -9.32 -0.04 2.77
N ILE A 51 -9.77 -0.83 1.79
CA ILE A 51 -10.83 -1.85 2.01
C ILE A 51 -10.36 -2.87 3.06
N GLY A 52 -9.13 -3.36 2.94
CA GLY A 52 -8.54 -4.26 3.93
C GLY A 52 -8.55 -3.66 5.33
N PHE A 53 -8.07 -2.42 5.48
CA PHE A 53 -8.05 -1.68 6.74
C PHE A 53 -9.46 -1.54 7.34
N LEU A 54 -10.45 -1.13 6.55
CA LEU A 54 -11.85 -0.98 7.00
C LEU A 54 -12.45 -2.32 7.47
N LEU A 55 -12.12 -3.42 6.80
CA LEU A 55 -12.58 -4.75 7.19
C LEU A 55 -12.01 -5.22 8.53
N GLN A 56 -10.89 -4.65 9.00
CA GLN A 56 -10.30 -5.01 10.29
C GLN A 56 -11.12 -4.55 11.50
N PHE A 57 -12.05 -3.60 11.34
CA PHE A 57 -12.90 -3.12 12.43
C PHE A 57 -13.98 -4.12 12.86
N LYS A 58 -14.36 -5.07 11.99
CA LYS A 58 -15.33 -6.12 12.32
C LYS A 58 -14.61 -7.42 12.65
N GLN A 59 -14.91 -8.01 13.81
CA GLN A 59 -14.25 -9.23 14.28
C GLN A 59 -14.35 -10.39 13.27
N ARG A 60 -15.49 -10.55 12.58
CA ARG A 60 -15.71 -11.59 11.57
C ARG A 60 -14.80 -11.45 10.33
N THR A 61 -14.48 -10.23 9.93
CA THR A 61 -13.69 -9.93 8.73
C THR A 61 -12.25 -9.51 9.05
N LYS A 62 -11.87 -9.51 10.33
CA LYS A 62 -10.56 -9.04 10.79
C LYS A 62 -9.39 -9.72 10.08
N SER A 63 -9.41 -11.05 10.00
CA SER A 63 -8.35 -11.81 9.34
C SER A 63 -8.30 -11.53 7.83
N MET A 64 -9.45 -11.42 7.17
CA MET A 64 -9.52 -11.07 5.76
C MET A 64 -8.98 -9.66 5.50
N GLY A 65 -9.31 -8.70 6.37
CA GLY A 65 -8.80 -7.34 6.30
C GLY A 65 -7.28 -7.27 6.47
N LEU A 66 -6.71 -8.10 7.36
CA LEU A 66 -5.25 -8.23 7.49
C LEU A 66 -4.61 -8.74 6.20
N VAL A 67 -5.12 -9.84 5.64
CA VAL A 67 -4.61 -10.40 4.38
C VAL A 67 -4.68 -9.37 3.25
N LEU A 68 -5.80 -8.66 3.13
CA LEU A 68 -5.98 -7.63 2.10
C LEU A 68 -5.03 -6.44 2.26
N THR A 69 -4.70 -6.02 3.49
CA THR A 69 -3.67 -4.99 3.70
C THR A 69 -2.26 -5.48 3.36
N PHE A 70 -1.97 -6.77 3.56
CA PHE A 70 -0.64 -7.33 3.27
C PHE A 70 -0.30 -7.37 1.78
N ILE A 71 -1.28 -7.64 0.92
CA ILE A 71 -1.08 -7.76 -0.54
C ILE A 71 -0.41 -6.51 -1.15
N PRO A 72 -0.99 -5.30 -1.06
CA PRO A 72 -0.38 -4.09 -1.61
C PRO A 72 0.92 -3.70 -0.90
N THR A 73 1.04 -3.98 0.40
CA THR A 73 2.29 -3.72 1.13
C THR A 73 3.44 -4.58 0.62
N LEU A 74 3.21 -5.88 0.43
CA LEU A 74 4.21 -6.79 -0.13
C LEU A 74 4.55 -6.45 -1.58
N TYR A 75 3.54 -6.09 -2.39
CA TYR A 75 3.76 -5.66 -3.75
C TYR A 75 4.75 -4.47 -3.83
N TYR A 76 4.50 -3.41 -3.06
CA TYR A 76 5.41 -2.25 -3.05
C TYR A 76 6.75 -2.55 -2.40
N LEU A 77 6.79 -3.37 -1.34
CA LEU A 77 8.06 -3.82 -0.74
C LEU A 77 8.94 -4.51 -1.79
N LEU A 78 8.40 -5.50 -2.52
CA LEU A 78 9.14 -6.23 -3.55
C LEU A 78 9.59 -5.31 -4.69
N LEU A 79 8.75 -4.34 -5.07
CA LEU A 79 9.09 -3.36 -6.09
C LEU A 79 10.28 -2.48 -5.67
N VAL A 80 10.29 -2.03 -4.41
CA VAL A 80 11.41 -1.26 -3.84
C VAL A 80 12.67 -2.11 -3.74
N LEU A 81 12.58 -3.34 -3.21
CA LEU A 81 13.73 -4.24 -3.10
C LEU A 81 14.36 -4.54 -4.46
N ARG A 82 13.51 -4.75 -5.48
CA ARG A 82 13.96 -4.93 -6.86
C ARG A 82 14.62 -3.66 -7.42
N ALA A 83 14.08 -2.48 -7.12
CA ALA A 83 14.67 -1.20 -7.51
C ALA A 83 16.03 -0.94 -6.82
N MET A 84 16.26 -1.57 -5.66
CA MET A 84 17.53 -1.57 -4.95
C MET A 84 18.49 -2.69 -5.40
N GLU A 85 18.13 -3.46 -6.44
CA GLU A 85 18.92 -4.58 -6.97
C GLU A 85 19.27 -5.65 -5.92
N LEU A 86 18.41 -5.82 -4.90
CA LEU A 86 18.63 -6.81 -3.85
C LEU A 86 18.28 -8.26 -4.29
N PHE A 87 17.64 -8.41 -5.44
CA PHE A 87 17.45 -9.67 -6.18
C PHE A 87 17.00 -9.39 -7.63
#